data_AF-B1ZRT3-F1
#
_entry.id   AF-B1ZRT3-F1
#
_cell.length_a   1.000
_cell.length_b   1.000
_cell.length_c   1.000
_cell.angle_alpha   90.00
_cell.angle_beta   90.00
_cell.angle_gamma   90.00
#
_symmetry.space_group_name_H-M   'P 1'
#
loop_
_entity.id
_entity.type
_entity.pdbx_description
1 polymer ?
#
loop_
_entity_poly.entity_id
_entity_poly.type
_entity_poly.pdbx_seq_one_letter_code
_entity_poly.pdbx_strand_id
1 'polypeptide(L)'
;MKRFLGSARLLCATSLALLVLLTASHAAPAVLQPLKASGIYDLGEKAGWTVTMPADATLPTGGYNYTIKKNDTTTLASGPLDPSGGPVEIAVTLNEPAMLFAEVTSAAGEADRAIAGAAVAPTQLQPVVARPADFDAFWTWMIQVLHRIPVEPALKNGESGRDGVEYATIRMNNIDGSHVYGQLAKPAREGKFPALLMLQWAGGPYPLQKPWVVDHAAEGWLALNIEPHDVPGDMPKEFYDALPAMIKSYNTIYNDSRDRNYFLRMYLGAYRAVDYLAGRPDWDGRTLLVTGTSMGGQQSLAVAGLHPQITHVIVHVPAGADANAALHGRSEGYPNWDRTNPKVMETARYFDTVNFAPHIKARSLVSLGFLDRVCPPAGIWTAFNLIAGPKEVVPLVEAAHNHQSTPEQQRAYYDRSKAWMDALVKGQEP
;
A
#
# COMPACT_ATOMS: atom_id res chain seq x y z
N MET A 1 55.96 -62.60 -32.59
CA MET A 1 57.36 -62.26 -32.24
C MET A 1 57.35 -61.27 -31.07
N LYS A 2 57.98 -61.64 -29.94
CA LYS A 2 58.68 -60.87 -28.86
C LYS A 2 58.20 -59.43 -28.55
N ARG A 3 58.13 -58.90 -27.31
CA ARG A 3 58.45 -59.30 -25.92
C ARG A 3 57.94 -58.18 -24.97
N PHE A 4 57.87 -58.51 -23.68
CA PHE A 4 57.55 -57.73 -22.46
C PHE A 4 58.40 -56.48 -22.11
N LEU A 5 57.90 -55.76 -21.07
CA LEU A 5 58.48 -54.79 -20.09
C LEU A 5 57.99 -53.33 -20.27
N GLY A 6 57.60 -52.53 -19.26
CA GLY A 6 57.64 -52.61 -17.80
C GLY A 6 57.04 -51.32 -17.19
N SER A 7 56.75 -51.37 -15.89
CA SER A 7 55.99 -50.44 -15.03
C SER A 7 56.68 -49.16 -14.55
N ALA A 8 55.91 -48.09 -14.24
CA ALA A 8 56.18 -47.16 -13.14
C ALA A 8 54.91 -46.37 -12.72
N ARG A 9 54.57 -46.40 -11.42
CA ARG A 9 53.50 -45.63 -10.76
C ARG A 9 54.07 -44.28 -10.31
N LEU A 10 53.29 -43.20 -10.43
CA LEU A 10 53.57 -41.93 -9.74
C LEU A 10 52.29 -41.48 -9.00
N LEU A 11 52.39 -41.40 -7.67
CA LEU A 11 51.36 -40.87 -6.78
C LEU A 11 51.22 -39.35 -7.00
N CYS A 12 49.99 -38.86 -7.12
CA CYS A 12 49.68 -37.44 -7.04
C CYS A 12 48.97 -37.18 -5.72
N ALA A 13 49.61 -36.42 -4.82
CA ALA A 13 49.07 -36.02 -3.53
C ALA A 13 48.24 -34.75 -3.69
N THR A 14 46.96 -34.79 -3.33
CA THR A 14 46.07 -33.63 -3.26
C THR A 14 46.11 -33.02 -1.85
N SER A 15 46.66 -31.81 -1.74
CA SER A 15 46.61 -31.00 -0.51
C SER A 15 45.27 -30.25 -0.44
N LEU A 16 44.43 -30.60 0.54
CA LEU A 16 43.17 -29.92 0.82
C LEU A 16 43.43 -28.78 1.81
N ALA A 17 43.37 -27.52 1.37
CA ALA A 17 43.41 -26.36 2.25
C ALA A 17 42.02 -26.14 2.87
N LEU A 18 41.92 -26.27 4.19
CA LEU A 18 40.71 -26.04 4.96
C LEU A 18 40.52 -24.52 5.13
N LEU A 19 39.56 -23.94 4.41
CA LEU A 19 39.14 -22.54 4.60
C LEU A 19 38.19 -22.49 5.80
N VAL A 20 38.67 -22.02 6.95
CA VAL A 20 37.81 -21.77 8.13
C VAL A 20 37.05 -20.46 7.87
N LEU A 21 35.79 -20.58 7.48
CA LEU A 21 34.84 -19.46 7.47
C LEU A 21 34.47 -19.13 8.92
N LEU A 22 35.01 -18.03 9.45
CA LEU A 22 34.51 -17.38 10.65
C LEU A 22 33.12 -16.80 10.35
N THR A 23 32.07 -17.56 10.65
CA THR A 23 30.71 -17.03 10.71
C THR A 23 30.61 -16.16 11.96
N ALA A 24 30.59 -14.84 11.79
CA ALA A 24 30.16 -13.94 12.87
C ALA A 24 28.70 -14.30 13.20
N SER A 25 28.48 -14.92 14.36
CA SER A 25 27.13 -15.15 14.89
C SER A 25 26.51 -13.79 15.17
N HIS A 26 25.59 -13.36 14.29
CA HIS A 26 24.75 -12.21 14.60
C HIS A 26 23.78 -12.66 15.69
N ALA A 27 23.73 -11.93 16.80
CA ALA A 27 22.72 -12.19 17.83
C ALA A 27 21.34 -11.96 17.19
N ALA A 28 20.39 -12.86 17.44
CA ALA A 28 19.02 -12.61 16.98
C ALA A 28 18.48 -11.33 17.67
N PRO A 29 17.68 -10.50 16.97
CA PRO A 29 17.12 -9.29 17.56
C PRO A 29 16.15 -9.62 18.71
N ALA A 30 15.92 -8.63 19.58
CA ALA A 30 14.95 -8.75 20.67
C ALA A 30 13.54 -9.02 20.13
N VAL A 31 12.72 -9.71 20.92
CA VAL A 31 11.29 -9.90 20.63
C VAL A 31 10.49 -8.92 21.49
N LEU A 32 9.65 -8.10 20.84
CA LEU A 32 8.74 -7.17 21.51
C LEU A 32 7.32 -7.68 21.38
N GLN A 33 6.77 -8.23 22.46
CA GLN A 33 5.39 -8.71 22.49
C GLN A 33 4.46 -7.62 23.05
N PRO A 34 3.42 -7.17 22.34
CA PRO A 34 2.48 -6.19 22.86
C PRO A 34 1.82 -6.66 24.16
N LEU A 35 1.65 -5.76 25.14
CA LEU A 35 0.94 -6.07 26.40
C LEU A 35 -0.53 -6.48 26.18
N LYS A 36 -1.09 -6.11 25.03
CA LYS A 36 -2.44 -6.47 24.58
C LYS A 36 -2.33 -7.00 23.16
N ALA A 37 -2.82 -8.21 22.93
CA ALA A 37 -2.63 -8.91 21.65
C ALA A 37 -3.16 -8.14 20.42
N SER A 38 -4.17 -7.28 20.59
CA SER A 38 -4.67 -6.41 19.51
C SER A 38 -3.71 -5.28 19.13
N GLY A 39 -2.73 -4.95 19.97
CA GLY A 39 -1.89 -3.75 19.84
C GLY A 39 -2.66 -2.43 19.97
N ILE A 40 -3.96 -2.46 20.31
CA ILE A 40 -4.85 -1.29 20.37
C ILE A 40 -5.34 -1.10 21.81
N TYR A 41 -5.04 0.07 22.35
CA TYR A 41 -5.28 0.47 23.74
C TYR A 41 -6.27 1.63 23.83
N ASP A 42 -7.00 1.73 24.94
CA ASP A 42 -7.87 2.86 25.25
C ASP A 42 -7.09 4.06 25.79
N LEU A 43 -7.71 5.25 25.80
CA LEU A 43 -7.13 6.42 26.46
C LEU A 43 -6.90 6.15 27.95
N GLY A 44 -5.72 6.51 28.45
CA GLY A 44 -5.33 6.26 29.84
C GLY A 44 -4.95 4.81 30.16
N GLU A 45 -5.05 3.89 29.20
CA GLU A 45 -4.55 2.52 29.36
C GLU A 45 -3.01 2.49 29.24
N LYS A 46 -2.37 1.58 29.98
CA LYS A 46 -0.93 1.33 29.87
C LYS A 46 -0.64 0.59 28.57
N ALA A 47 -0.06 1.28 27.59
CA ALA A 47 0.31 0.75 26.28
C ALA A 47 1.81 0.47 26.22
N GLY A 48 2.20 -0.72 25.76
CA GLY A 48 3.61 -1.11 25.81
C GLY A 48 3.87 -2.52 25.32
N TRP A 49 5.08 -3.00 25.58
CA TRP A 49 5.56 -4.31 25.18
C TRP A 49 6.34 -4.98 26.30
N THR A 50 6.27 -6.30 26.34
CA THR A 50 7.23 -7.15 27.02
C THR A 50 8.38 -7.45 26.07
N VAL A 51 9.59 -7.07 26.45
CA VAL A 51 10.82 -7.28 25.69
C VAL A 51 11.50 -8.55 26.21
N THR A 52 11.76 -9.49 25.31
CA THR A 52 12.46 -10.75 25.61
C THR A 52 13.65 -10.91 24.69
N MET A 53 14.81 -11.29 25.24
CA MET A 53 15.99 -11.63 24.44
C MET A 53 16.00 -13.10 24.05
N PRO A 54 16.55 -13.46 22.89
CA PRO A 54 16.81 -14.85 22.54
C PRO A 54 17.65 -15.54 23.63
N ALA A 55 17.37 -16.82 23.89
CA ALA A 55 18.02 -17.58 24.97
C ALA A 55 19.56 -17.64 24.83
N ASP A 56 20.08 -17.53 23.61
CA ASP A 56 21.50 -17.64 23.27
C ASP A 56 22.16 -16.27 23.04
N ALA A 57 21.44 -15.17 23.31
CA ALA A 57 21.96 -13.83 23.07
C ALA A 57 23.07 -13.48 24.06
N THR A 58 24.30 -13.35 23.57
CA THR A 58 25.37 -12.70 24.32
C THR A 58 25.05 -11.21 24.45
N LEU A 59 24.97 -10.73 25.69
CA LEU A 59 24.75 -9.31 25.94
C LEU A 59 25.87 -8.49 25.28
N PRO A 60 25.54 -7.57 24.34
CA PRO A 60 26.54 -6.75 23.70
C PRO A 60 27.19 -5.82 24.73
N THR A 61 28.49 -5.57 24.56
CA THR A 61 29.24 -4.60 25.39
C THR A 61 28.56 -3.23 25.26
N GLY A 62 27.94 -2.74 26.33
CA GLY A 62 27.16 -1.49 26.35
C GLY A 62 25.63 -1.67 26.47
N GLY A 63 25.14 -2.92 26.48
CA GLY A 63 23.73 -3.24 26.74
C GLY A 63 22.77 -2.86 25.59
N TYR A 64 21.48 -2.89 25.91
CA TYR A 64 20.41 -2.45 25.01
C TYR A 64 19.85 -1.11 25.48
N ASN A 65 19.31 -0.34 24.54
CA ASN A 65 18.48 0.83 24.83
C ASN A 65 17.13 0.67 24.16
N TYR A 66 16.09 1.23 24.78
CA TYR A 66 14.78 1.32 24.17
C TYR A 66 14.37 2.77 23.92
N THR A 67 13.49 2.97 22.95
CA THR A 67 12.78 4.23 22.73
C THR A 67 11.32 3.91 22.39
N ILE A 68 10.37 4.67 22.94
CA ILE A 68 8.97 4.67 22.54
C ILE A 68 8.64 6.06 21.98
N LYS A 69 8.16 6.12 20.74
CA LYS A 69 7.80 7.35 20.04
C LYS A 69 6.31 7.44 19.76
N LYS A 70 5.75 8.64 19.90
CA LYS A 70 4.42 9.03 19.40
C LYS A 70 4.52 9.40 17.92
N ASN A 71 3.66 8.82 17.11
CA ASN A 71 3.52 9.05 15.66
C ASN A 71 4.86 9.01 14.90
N ASP A 72 5.78 8.18 15.38
CA ASP A 72 7.14 7.94 14.87
C ASP A 72 8.06 9.20 14.81
N THR A 73 7.70 10.26 15.55
CA THR A 73 8.46 11.51 15.60
C THR A 73 8.88 11.89 17.02
N THR A 74 7.97 11.82 17.99
CA THR A 74 8.15 12.43 19.31
C THR A 74 8.48 11.37 20.35
N THR A 75 9.69 11.39 20.92
CA THR A 75 10.06 10.46 22.00
C THR A 75 9.22 10.70 23.25
N LEU A 76 8.55 9.65 23.72
CA LEU A 76 7.75 9.63 24.96
C LEU A 76 8.54 9.03 26.13
N ALA A 77 9.33 7.98 25.85
CA ALA A 77 10.15 7.30 26.83
C ALA A 77 11.40 6.73 26.14
N SER A 78 12.51 6.69 26.86
CA SER A 78 13.73 6.02 26.42
C SER A 78 14.61 5.70 27.61
N GLY A 79 15.43 4.68 27.52
CA GLY A 79 16.39 4.35 28.56
C GLY A 79 17.17 3.08 28.31
N PRO A 80 18.13 2.76 29.19
CA PRO A 80 18.82 1.47 29.15
C PRO A 80 17.83 0.33 29.42
N LEU A 81 18.09 -0.81 28.81
CA LEU A 81 17.32 -2.05 28.96
C LEU A 81 18.30 -3.16 29.35
N ASP A 82 18.11 -3.72 30.54
CA ASP A 82 18.88 -4.87 31.05
C ASP A 82 17.97 -6.11 31.09
N PRO A 83 18.04 -6.98 30.08
CA PRO A 83 17.20 -8.17 30.01
C PRO A 83 17.87 -9.39 30.67
N SER A 84 19.02 -9.23 31.35
CA SER A 84 19.77 -10.34 31.96
C SER A 84 18.98 -11.13 33.01
N GLY A 85 17.95 -10.51 33.60
CA GLY A 85 17.04 -11.10 34.59
C GLY A 85 15.75 -11.69 34.03
N GLY A 86 15.54 -11.70 32.70
CA GLY A 86 14.30 -12.16 32.06
C GLY A 86 13.54 -11.05 31.33
N PRO A 87 12.25 -11.27 30.99
CA PRO A 87 11.46 -10.31 30.23
C PRO A 87 11.31 -8.95 30.94
N VAL A 88 11.45 -7.86 30.18
CA VAL A 88 11.38 -6.48 30.69
C VAL A 88 10.18 -5.76 30.07
N GLU A 89 9.38 -5.07 30.86
CA GLU A 89 8.29 -4.24 30.34
C GLU A 89 8.77 -2.83 29.98
N ILE A 90 8.41 -2.36 28.79
CA ILE A 90 8.51 -0.95 28.38
C ILE A 90 7.11 -0.43 28.03
N ALA A 91 6.69 0.68 28.62
CA ALA A 91 5.32 1.16 28.45
C ALA A 91 5.18 2.68 28.63
N VAL A 92 4.09 3.21 28.11
CA VAL A 92 3.64 4.60 28.26
C VAL A 92 2.13 4.64 28.53
N THR A 93 1.63 5.77 28.99
CA THR A 93 0.20 6.05 29.13
C THR A 93 -0.12 7.36 28.46
N LEU A 94 -1.08 7.37 27.53
CA LEU A 94 -1.48 8.56 26.78
C LEU A 94 -2.97 8.83 26.99
N ASN A 95 -3.31 10.11 27.15
CA ASN A 95 -4.69 10.61 27.19
C ASN A 95 -5.09 11.28 25.87
N GLU A 96 -4.40 10.96 24.78
CA GLU A 96 -4.69 11.43 23.43
C GLU A 96 -4.53 10.29 22.41
N PRO A 97 -5.27 10.32 21.28
CA PRO A 97 -5.11 9.35 20.21
C PRO A 97 -3.74 9.42 19.53
N ALA A 98 -3.07 8.29 19.37
CA ALA A 98 -1.76 8.23 18.72
C ALA A 98 -1.39 6.84 18.22
N MET A 99 -0.49 6.82 17.25
CA MET A 99 0.31 5.62 16.94
C MET A 99 1.56 5.62 17.83
N LEU A 100 1.96 4.44 18.32
CA LEU A 100 3.15 4.22 19.12
C LEU A 100 4.14 3.35 18.37
N PHE A 101 5.42 3.72 18.45
CA PHE A 101 6.52 3.02 17.80
C PHE A 101 7.60 2.76 18.84
N ALA A 102 7.82 1.50 19.17
CA ALA A 102 8.92 1.06 20.01
C ALA A 102 10.10 0.59 19.17
N GLU A 103 11.29 0.87 19.67
CA GLU A 103 12.55 0.43 19.11
C GLU A 103 13.46 -0.02 20.24
N VAL A 104 14.09 -1.18 20.08
CA VAL A 104 15.16 -1.67 20.95
C VAL A 104 16.41 -1.86 20.09
N THR A 105 17.50 -1.22 20.48
CA THR A 105 18.79 -1.28 19.77
C THR A 105 19.90 -1.72 20.71
N SER A 106 20.86 -2.47 20.16
CA SER A 106 22.09 -2.80 20.88
C SER A 106 23.12 -1.68 20.73
N ALA A 107 24.07 -1.61 21.66
CA ALA A 107 25.26 -0.79 21.50
C ALA A 107 26.14 -1.20 20.29
N ALA A 108 25.91 -2.38 19.71
CA ALA A 108 26.64 -2.89 18.54
C ALA A 108 26.10 -2.35 17.20
N GLY A 109 24.92 -1.71 17.18
CA GLY A 109 24.39 -0.96 16.02
C GLY A 109 23.03 -1.47 15.50
N GLU A 110 22.64 -0.97 14.32
CA GLU A 110 21.31 -1.23 13.69
C GLU A 110 21.03 -2.70 13.35
N ALA A 111 22.06 -3.56 13.27
CA ALA A 111 21.91 -4.97 12.90
C ALA A 111 21.09 -5.80 13.91
N ASP A 112 21.03 -5.36 15.18
CA ASP A 112 20.28 -6.04 16.25
C ASP A 112 18.98 -5.28 16.61
N ARG A 113 18.52 -4.39 15.73
CA ARG A 113 17.36 -3.55 15.97
C ARG A 113 16.07 -4.36 15.93
N ALA A 114 15.26 -4.22 16.98
CA ALA A 114 13.90 -4.72 17.02
C ALA A 114 12.91 -3.56 17.07
N ILE A 115 11.80 -3.66 16.34
CA ILE A 115 10.76 -2.63 16.28
C ILE A 115 9.39 -3.23 16.56
N ALA A 116 8.50 -2.44 17.17
CA ALA A 116 7.12 -2.83 17.39
C ALA A 116 6.18 -1.62 17.33
N GLY A 117 4.93 -1.89 16.94
CA GLY A 117 3.90 -0.88 16.77
C GLY A 117 2.72 -1.14 17.69
N ALA A 118 2.06 -0.07 18.11
CA ALA A 118 0.81 -0.09 18.86
C ALA A 118 -0.01 1.17 18.56
N ALA A 119 -1.25 1.22 19.00
CA ALA A 119 -2.12 2.38 18.86
C ALA A 119 -2.86 2.67 20.17
N VAL A 120 -3.04 3.95 20.48
CA VAL A 120 -3.93 4.42 21.55
C VAL A 120 -5.11 5.13 20.91
N ALA A 121 -6.32 4.63 21.17
CA ALA A 121 -7.59 5.13 20.65
C ALA A 121 -7.58 5.55 19.17
N PRO A 122 -7.07 4.71 18.23
CA PRO A 122 -6.84 5.12 16.84
C PRO A 122 -8.12 5.54 16.10
N THR A 123 -9.28 5.03 16.52
CA THR A 123 -10.60 5.41 15.97
C THR A 123 -11.01 6.85 16.29
N GLN A 124 -10.25 7.54 17.14
CA GLN A 124 -10.46 8.94 17.49
C GLN A 124 -9.45 9.89 16.80
N LEU A 125 -8.48 9.37 16.03
CA LEU A 125 -7.56 10.20 15.25
C LEU A 125 -8.33 11.07 14.24
N GLN A 126 -7.93 12.35 14.18
CA GLN A 126 -8.52 13.38 13.33
C GLN A 126 -7.47 13.96 12.36
N PRO A 127 -7.91 14.58 11.24
CA PRO A 127 -7.04 15.33 10.34
C PRO A 127 -6.25 16.41 11.07
N VAL A 128 -4.98 16.60 10.69
CA VAL A 128 -4.14 17.66 11.28
C VAL A 128 -4.43 19.05 10.72
N VAL A 129 -5.05 19.12 9.54
CA VAL A 129 -5.48 20.35 8.88
C VAL A 129 -6.91 20.23 8.39
N ALA A 130 -7.62 21.36 8.34
CA ALA A 130 -8.97 21.40 7.79
C ALA A 130 -8.98 21.08 6.28
N ARG A 131 -10.10 20.56 5.78
CA ARG A 131 -10.35 20.40 4.34
C ARG A 131 -10.41 21.78 3.64
N PRO A 132 -9.89 21.95 2.41
CA PRO A 132 -10.06 23.20 1.66
C PRO A 132 -11.54 23.58 1.51
N ALA A 133 -11.87 24.87 1.64
CA ALA A 133 -13.25 25.34 1.65
C ALA A 133 -13.98 25.10 0.31
N ASP A 134 -13.24 25.15 -0.80
CA ASP A 134 -13.74 24.93 -2.16
C ASP A 134 -13.39 23.54 -2.70
N PHE A 135 -12.98 22.58 -1.85
CA PHE A 135 -12.61 21.22 -2.27
C PHE A 135 -13.70 20.54 -3.11
N ASP A 136 -14.95 20.58 -2.62
CA ASP A 136 -16.09 19.93 -3.29
C ASP A 136 -16.41 20.63 -4.62
N ALA A 137 -16.37 21.97 -4.63
CA ALA A 137 -16.61 22.76 -5.84
C ALA A 137 -15.53 22.51 -6.90
N PHE A 138 -14.26 22.42 -6.49
CA PHE A 138 -13.13 22.11 -7.36
C PHE A 138 -13.31 20.75 -8.03
N TRP A 139 -13.51 19.67 -7.26
CA TRP A 139 -13.63 18.34 -7.83
C TRP A 139 -14.90 18.17 -8.68
N THR A 140 -16.02 18.78 -8.27
CA THR A 140 -17.24 18.81 -9.09
C THR A 140 -16.98 19.47 -10.44
N TRP A 141 -16.29 20.61 -10.47
CA TRP A 141 -15.92 21.29 -11.70
C TRP A 141 -15.00 20.43 -12.57
N MET A 142 -13.98 19.79 -11.99
CA MET A 142 -13.04 18.95 -12.73
C MET A 142 -13.70 17.72 -13.35
N ILE A 143 -14.70 17.13 -12.68
CA ILE A 143 -15.51 16.05 -13.26
C ILE A 143 -16.35 16.58 -14.43
N GLN A 144 -16.94 17.77 -14.33
CA GLN A 144 -17.66 18.38 -15.47
C GLN A 144 -16.74 18.64 -16.66
N VAL A 145 -15.50 19.07 -16.41
CA VAL A 145 -14.48 19.20 -17.46
C VAL A 145 -14.21 17.85 -18.12
N LEU A 146 -14.02 16.79 -17.33
CA LEU A 146 -13.82 15.43 -17.83
C LEU A 146 -15.01 14.97 -18.70
N HIS A 147 -16.25 15.22 -18.27
CA HIS A 147 -17.46 14.81 -19.01
C HIS A 147 -17.68 15.53 -20.33
N ARG A 148 -17.06 16.71 -20.55
CA ARG A 148 -17.08 17.39 -21.86
C ARG A 148 -16.17 16.74 -22.89
N ILE A 149 -15.26 15.87 -22.46
CA ILE A 149 -14.33 15.16 -23.33
C ILE A 149 -14.98 13.83 -23.74
N PRO A 150 -15.15 13.56 -25.05
CA PRO A 150 -15.66 12.28 -25.54
C PRO A 150 -14.81 11.11 -25.05
N VAL A 151 -15.43 10.07 -24.48
CA VAL A 151 -14.71 8.92 -23.89
C VAL A 151 -13.89 8.16 -24.95
N GLU A 152 -14.49 7.94 -26.13
CA GLU A 152 -13.93 7.20 -27.28
C GLU A 152 -13.12 5.95 -26.88
N PRO A 153 -13.76 4.94 -26.26
CA PRO A 153 -13.06 3.73 -25.87
C PRO A 153 -12.57 2.96 -27.09
N ALA A 154 -11.26 2.85 -27.24
CA ALA A 154 -10.61 2.05 -28.27
C ALA A 154 -10.18 0.71 -27.67
N LEU A 155 -10.88 -0.36 -28.04
CA LEU A 155 -10.56 -1.73 -27.62
C LEU A 155 -9.73 -2.45 -28.69
N LYS A 156 -8.69 -3.15 -28.24
CA LYS A 156 -7.92 -4.08 -29.07
C LYS A 156 -7.99 -5.47 -28.45
N ASN A 157 -8.79 -6.34 -29.06
CA ASN A 157 -8.94 -7.73 -28.61
C ASN A 157 -7.60 -8.47 -28.71
N GLY A 158 -7.36 -9.37 -27.77
CA GLY A 158 -6.19 -10.24 -27.77
C GLY A 158 -6.50 -11.58 -27.09
N GLU A 159 -5.53 -12.50 -27.14
CA GLU A 159 -5.67 -13.79 -26.49
C GLU A 159 -5.52 -13.66 -24.96
N SER A 160 -6.50 -14.18 -24.22
CA SER A 160 -6.48 -14.23 -22.75
C SER A 160 -5.46 -15.24 -22.23
N GLY A 161 -5.24 -16.34 -22.97
CA GLY A 161 -4.46 -17.48 -22.51
C GLY A 161 -5.19 -18.35 -21.47
N ARG A 162 -6.50 -18.13 -21.29
CA ARG A 162 -7.35 -18.88 -20.35
C ARG A 162 -8.71 -19.17 -20.97
N ASP A 163 -9.10 -20.44 -20.97
CA ASP A 163 -10.38 -20.89 -21.51
C ASP A 163 -11.54 -20.17 -20.82
N GLY A 164 -12.54 -19.75 -21.61
CA GLY A 164 -13.74 -19.09 -21.09
C GLY A 164 -13.54 -17.63 -20.68
N VAL A 165 -12.45 -16.97 -21.08
CA VAL A 165 -12.18 -15.55 -20.78
C VAL A 165 -11.93 -14.75 -22.07
N GLU A 166 -12.66 -13.65 -22.23
CA GLU A 166 -12.40 -12.61 -23.23
C GLU A 166 -11.41 -11.58 -22.67
N TYR A 167 -10.51 -11.08 -23.51
CA TYR A 167 -9.48 -10.12 -23.14
C TYR A 167 -9.28 -9.04 -24.22
N ALA A 168 -9.08 -7.80 -23.78
CA ALA A 168 -8.69 -6.69 -24.64
C ALA A 168 -7.80 -5.70 -23.90
N THR A 169 -6.97 -4.96 -24.62
CA THR A 169 -6.43 -3.69 -24.12
C THR A 169 -7.39 -2.55 -24.46
N ILE A 170 -7.41 -1.52 -23.62
CA ILE A 170 -8.28 -0.36 -23.77
C ILE A 170 -7.47 0.94 -23.70
N ARG A 171 -7.87 1.92 -24.52
CA ARG A 171 -7.48 3.32 -24.41
C ARG A 171 -8.73 4.19 -24.39
N MET A 172 -8.80 5.17 -23.49
CA MET A 172 -9.87 6.17 -23.42
C MET A 172 -9.28 7.57 -23.31
N ASN A 173 -9.99 8.58 -23.81
CA ASN A 173 -9.56 9.97 -23.66
C ASN A 173 -9.74 10.48 -22.22
N ASN A 174 -8.78 11.27 -21.76
CA ASN A 174 -8.77 11.90 -20.44
C ASN A 174 -8.54 13.42 -20.59
N ILE A 175 -8.36 14.14 -19.47
CA ILE A 175 -8.10 15.58 -19.48
C ILE A 175 -6.78 15.95 -20.18
N ASP A 176 -6.70 17.19 -20.66
CA ASP A 176 -5.50 17.80 -21.25
C ASP A 176 -4.85 17.00 -22.39
N GLY A 177 -5.64 16.23 -23.14
CA GLY A 177 -5.16 15.39 -24.23
C GLY A 177 -4.42 14.13 -23.78
N SER A 178 -4.43 13.84 -22.47
CA SER A 178 -3.92 12.57 -21.93
C SER A 178 -4.90 11.42 -22.13
N HIS A 179 -4.47 10.19 -21.85
CA HIS A 179 -5.28 8.99 -22.00
C HIS A 179 -5.25 8.11 -20.76
N VAL A 180 -6.30 7.29 -20.63
CA VAL A 180 -6.35 6.15 -19.72
C VAL A 180 -6.06 4.90 -20.54
N TYR A 181 -5.03 4.15 -20.16
CA TYR A 181 -4.72 2.86 -20.74
C TYR A 181 -5.04 1.75 -19.74
N GLY A 182 -5.37 0.56 -20.24
CA GLY A 182 -5.62 -0.57 -19.36
C GLY A 182 -5.80 -1.89 -20.08
N GLN A 183 -6.07 -2.91 -19.28
CA GLN A 183 -6.44 -4.25 -19.69
C GLN A 183 -7.83 -4.56 -19.16
N LEU A 184 -8.69 -5.10 -20.01
CA LEU A 184 -10.07 -5.46 -19.71
C LEU A 184 -10.25 -6.96 -19.97
N ALA A 185 -10.85 -7.66 -19.01
CA ALA A 185 -11.23 -9.06 -19.17
C ALA A 185 -12.62 -9.33 -18.59
N LYS A 186 -13.31 -10.31 -19.16
CA LYS A 186 -14.62 -10.78 -18.68
C LYS A 186 -14.86 -12.26 -19.01
N PRO A 187 -15.81 -12.94 -18.37
CA PRO A 187 -16.27 -14.24 -18.80
C PRO A 187 -16.73 -14.23 -20.27
N ALA A 188 -16.30 -15.23 -21.04
CA ALA A 188 -16.67 -15.45 -22.44
C ALA A 188 -18.08 -16.08 -22.56
N ARG A 189 -19.08 -15.40 -21.99
CA ARG A 189 -20.49 -15.78 -22.04
C ARG A 189 -21.37 -14.55 -22.00
N GLU A 190 -22.57 -14.68 -22.53
CA GLU A 190 -23.60 -13.66 -22.35
C GLU A 190 -23.98 -13.55 -20.87
N GLY A 191 -24.26 -12.33 -20.43
CA GLY A 191 -24.68 -12.06 -19.06
C GLY A 191 -24.25 -10.67 -18.58
N LYS A 192 -24.58 -10.42 -17.32
CA LYS A 192 -24.11 -9.25 -16.58
C LYS A 192 -23.24 -9.72 -15.42
N PHE A 193 -22.20 -8.95 -15.13
CA PHE A 193 -21.17 -9.31 -14.18
C PHE A 193 -20.94 -8.20 -13.17
N PRO A 194 -20.55 -8.53 -11.93
CA PRO A 194 -20.03 -7.54 -11.01
C PRO A 194 -18.74 -6.94 -11.60
N ALA A 195 -18.57 -5.63 -11.47
CA ALA A 195 -17.44 -4.91 -12.00
C ALA A 195 -16.31 -4.77 -10.96
N LEU A 196 -15.08 -4.95 -11.42
CA LEU A 196 -13.86 -4.79 -10.63
C LEU A 196 -12.93 -3.79 -11.34
N LEU A 197 -12.60 -2.70 -10.67
CA LEU A 197 -11.54 -1.78 -11.07
C LEU A 197 -10.32 -1.97 -10.18
N MET A 198 -9.20 -2.32 -10.79
CA MET A 198 -7.90 -2.48 -10.12
C MET A 198 -7.06 -1.23 -10.39
N LEU A 199 -6.54 -0.63 -9.32
CA LEU A 199 -5.70 0.56 -9.35
C LEU A 199 -4.30 0.24 -8.81
N GLN A 200 -3.30 0.78 -9.49
CA GLN A 200 -1.93 0.32 -9.44
C GLN A 200 -1.05 1.11 -8.45
N TRP A 201 0.01 0.47 -7.95
CA TRP A 201 0.89 1.03 -6.92
C TRP A 201 1.90 2.04 -7.50
N ALA A 202 2.63 2.71 -6.59
CA ALA A 202 3.58 3.75 -6.94
C ALA A 202 4.80 3.20 -7.70
N GLY A 203 5.22 3.90 -8.74
CA GLY A 203 6.45 3.62 -9.47
C GLY A 203 6.55 4.49 -10.71
N GLY A 204 7.66 4.42 -11.43
CA GLY A 204 7.62 4.83 -12.84
C GLY A 204 6.75 3.84 -13.64
N PRO A 205 6.34 4.17 -14.87
CA PRO A 205 5.43 3.31 -15.62
C PRO A 205 5.99 1.90 -15.87
N TYR A 206 5.12 0.89 -15.86
CA TYR A 206 5.49 -0.52 -15.93
C TYR A 206 4.44 -1.35 -16.68
N PRO A 207 4.76 -2.58 -17.15
CA PRO A 207 3.76 -3.41 -17.82
C PRO A 207 2.75 -3.98 -16.82
N LEU A 208 1.47 -3.81 -17.11
CA LEU A 208 0.37 -4.47 -16.42
C LEU A 208 0.42 -5.98 -16.73
N GLN A 209 0.32 -6.80 -15.69
CA GLN A 209 0.35 -8.25 -15.86
C GLN A 209 -1.04 -8.76 -16.25
N LYS A 210 -1.13 -9.40 -17.42
CA LYS A 210 -2.37 -9.99 -17.95
C LYS A 210 -3.13 -10.89 -16.95
N PRO A 211 -2.46 -11.76 -16.15
CA PRO A 211 -3.15 -12.60 -15.17
C PRO A 211 -4.01 -11.81 -14.17
N TRP A 212 -3.65 -10.57 -13.84
CA TRP A 212 -4.40 -9.76 -12.87
C TRP A 212 -5.86 -9.55 -13.26
N VAL A 213 -6.16 -9.36 -14.55
CA VAL A 213 -7.56 -9.24 -15.01
C VAL A 213 -8.13 -10.59 -15.46
N VAL A 214 -7.31 -11.44 -16.08
CA VAL A 214 -7.76 -12.73 -16.62
C VAL A 214 -8.20 -13.67 -15.50
N ASP A 215 -7.53 -13.66 -14.36
CA ASP A 215 -7.86 -14.55 -13.25
C ASP A 215 -9.17 -14.15 -12.58
N HIS A 216 -9.40 -12.87 -12.34
CA HIS A 216 -10.68 -12.38 -11.84
C HIS A 216 -11.81 -12.55 -12.86
N ALA A 217 -11.54 -12.37 -14.15
CA ALA A 217 -12.53 -12.65 -15.17
C ALA A 217 -12.98 -14.12 -15.16
N ALA A 218 -12.05 -15.06 -14.96
CA ALA A 218 -12.40 -16.46 -14.83
C ALA A 218 -13.19 -16.79 -13.54
N GLU A 219 -13.04 -15.98 -12.49
CA GLU A 219 -13.85 -16.08 -11.26
C GLU A 219 -15.28 -15.53 -11.45
N GLY A 220 -15.50 -14.67 -12.46
CA GLY A 220 -16.81 -14.13 -12.80
C GLY A 220 -16.89 -12.60 -12.90
N TRP A 221 -15.76 -11.89 -12.79
CA TRP A 221 -15.73 -10.42 -12.80
C TRP A 221 -15.68 -9.82 -14.21
N LEU A 222 -16.32 -8.66 -14.40
CA LEU A 222 -15.94 -7.70 -15.42
C LEU A 222 -14.77 -6.88 -14.87
N ALA A 223 -13.54 -7.29 -15.17
CA ALA A 223 -12.33 -6.77 -14.56
C ALA A 223 -11.60 -5.79 -15.49
N LEU A 224 -11.38 -4.57 -15.00
CA LEU A 224 -10.56 -3.55 -15.64
C LEU A 224 -9.39 -3.21 -14.73
N ASN A 225 -8.19 -3.25 -15.28
CA ASN A 225 -6.98 -2.77 -14.61
C ASN A 225 -6.36 -1.65 -15.46
N ILE A 226 -6.14 -0.48 -14.86
CA ILE A 226 -5.63 0.69 -15.58
C ILE A 226 -4.20 1.02 -15.21
N GLU A 227 -3.45 1.52 -16.19
CA GLU A 227 -2.14 2.11 -16.01
C GLU A 227 -2.32 3.51 -15.38
N PRO A 228 -1.69 3.81 -14.23
CA PRO A 228 -1.86 5.11 -13.55
C PRO A 228 -1.19 6.26 -14.33
N HIS A 229 -0.36 5.93 -15.31
CA HIS A 229 0.40 6.86 -16.14
C HIS A 229 -0.19 6.92 -17.56
N ASP A 230 0.05 8.03 -18.28
CA ASP A 230 -0.43 8.22 -19.65
C ASP A 230 0.49 7.50 -20.66
N VAL A 231 0.59 6.18 -20.51
CA VAL A 231 1.33 5.28 -21.40
C VAL A 231 0.61 3.94 -21.54
N PRO A 232 0.78 3.20 -22.65
CA PRO A 232 0.21 1.87 -22.77
C PRO A 232 0.73 0.91 -21.69
N GLY A 233 -0.15 0.06 -21.17
CA GLY A 233 0.16 -0.91 -20.10
C GLY A 233 0.62 -2.30 -20.59
N ASP A 234 0.75 -2.50 -21.91
CA ASP A 234 1.05 -3.80 -22.54
C ASP A 234 2.36 -3.78 -23.37
N MET A 235 3.22 -2.79 -23.15
CA MET A 235 4.47 -2.66 -23.88
C MET A 235 5.58 -3.55 -23.29
N PRO A 236 6.65 -3.86 -24.05
CA PRO A 236 7.79 -4.59 -23.50
C PRO A 236 8.60 -3.70 -22.54
N LYS A 237 9.42 -4.31 -21.68
CA LYS A 237 10.20 -3.62 -20.64
C LYS A 237 11.03 -2.46 -21.19
N GLU A 238 11.61 -2.63 -22.38
CA GLU A 238 12.47 -1.65 -23.04
C GLU A 238 11.76 -0.33 -23.34
N PHE A 239 10.45 -0.38 -23.60
CA PHE A 239 9.64 0.82 -23.79
C PHE A 239 9.61 1.66 -22.51
N TYR A 240 9.36 1.04 -21.36
CA TYR A 240 9.28 1.71 -20.06
C TYR A 240 10.63 2.22 -19.59
N ASP A 241 11.69 1.44 -19.82
CA ASP A 241 13.05 1.84 -19.51
C ASP A 241 13.44 3.10 -20.28
N ALA A 242 13.01 3.22 -21.54
CA ALA A 242 13.26 4.37 -22.41
C ALA A 242 12.41 5.62 -22.10
N LEU A 243 11.40 5.53 -21.21
CA LEU A 243 10.55 6.67 -20.87
C LEU A 243 11.36 7.79 -20.18
N PRO A 244 11.00 9.07 -20.40
CA PRO A 244 11.69 10.21 -19.81
C PRO A 244 11.75 10.14 -18.27
N ALA A 245 12.84 10.62 -17.67
CA ALA A 245 12.98 10.63 -16.21
C ALA A 245 11.84 11.38 -15.50
N MET A 246 11.27 12.41 -16.15
CA MET A 246 10.17 13.21 -15.60
C MET A 246 8.95 12.35 -15.22
N ILE A 247 8.53 11.39 -16.07
CA ILE A 247 7.36 10.54 -15.75
C ILE A 247 7.67 9.54 -14.63
N LYS A 248 8.96 9.24 -14.39
CA LYS A 248 9.42 8.39 -13.28
C LYS A 248 9.44 9.16 -11.94
N SER A 249 9.47 10.49 -11.99
CA SER A 249 9.36 11.41 -10.84
C SER A 249 8.02 12.16 -10.82
N TYR A 250 6.95 11.47 -11.23
CA TYR A 250 5.64 12.06 -11.50
C TYR A 250 5.03 12.86 -10.35
N ASN A 251 5.31 12.48 -9.10
CA ASN A 251 4.81 13.15 -7.90
C ASN A 251 5.33 14.60 -7.76
N THR A 252 6.34 14.99 -8.53
CA THR A 252 6.87 16.36 -8.57
C THR A 252 6.29 17.21 -9.70
N ILE A 253 5.55 16.61 -10.65
CA ILE A 253 4.98 17.32 -11.79
C ILE A 253 3.83 18.22 -11.31
N TYR A 254 4.06 19.54 -11.40
CA TYR A 254 3.12 20.59 -10.98
C TYR A 254 2.60 20.41 -9.54
N ASN A 255 3.48 19.97 -8.63
CA ASN A 255 3.13 19.70 -7.24
C ASN A 255 2.73 20.96 -6.43
N ASP A 256 2.90 22.15 -7.01
CA ASP A 256 2.54 23.45 -6.45
C ASP A 256 1.29 24.07 -7.09
N SER A 257 0.54 23.30 -7.90
CA SER A 257 -0.62 23.80 -8.64
C SER A 257 -1.74 22.78 -8.64
N ARG A 258 -2.80 23.02 -7.85
CA ARG A 258 -3.98 22.13 -7.81
C ARG A 258 -4.61 21.88 -9.18
N ASP A 259 -4.56 22.87 -10.07
CA ASP A 259 -5.21 22.82 -11.39
C ASP A 259 -4.40 22.03 -12.43
N ARG A 260 -3.12 21.75 -12.16
CA ARG A 260 -2.20 21.06 -13.09
C ARG A 260 -1.51 19.84 -12.48
N ASN A 261 -1.70 19.61 -11.19
CA ASN A 261 -1.02 18.56 -10.45
C ASN A 261 -1.17 17.19 -11.13
N TYR A 262 -0.11 16.38 -11.11
CA TYR A 262 -0.13 15.05 -11.69
C TYR A 262 -1.28 14.16 -11.21
N PHE A 263 -1.59 14.19 -9.91
CA PHE A 263 -2.63 13.36 -9.31
C PHE A 263 -4.04 13.77 -9.78
N LEU A 264 -4.24 14.99 -10.27
CA LEU A 264 -5.52 15.43 -10.83
C LEU A 264 -5.94 14.54 -12.00
N ARG A 265 -5.10 14.41 -13.03
CA ARG A 265 -5.43 13.55 -14.18
C ARG A 265 -5.46 12.08 -13.81
N MET A 266 -4.68 11.65 -12.81
CA MET A 266 -4.67 10.26 -12.35
C MET A 266 -6.04 9.91 -11.74
N TYR A 267 -6.55 10.75 -10.85
CA TYR A 267 -7.85 10.51 -10.20
C TYR A 267 -9.01 10.65 -11.17
N LEU A 268 -8.95 11.61 -12.09
CA LEU A 268 -9.93 11.72 -13.17
C LEU A 268 -9.85 10.54 -14.15
N GLY A 269 -8.68 9.95 -14.35
CA GLY A 269 -8.51 8.72 -15.12
C GLY A 269 -9.17 7.52 -14.43
N ALA A 270 -9.00 7.38 -13.13
CA ALA A 270 -9.73 6.39 -12.33
C ALA A 270 -11.25 6.63 -12.38
N TYR A 271 -11.70 7.89 -12.25
CA TYR A 271 -13.11 8.27 -12.39
C TYR A 271 -13.67 7.85 -13.76
N ARG A 272 -12.94 8.14 -14.85
CA ARG A 272 -13.30 7.73 -16.21
C ARG A 272 -13.42 6.21 -16.35
N ALA A 273 -12.56 5.45 -15.69
CA ALA A 273 -12.61 3.99 -15.71
C ALA A 273 -13.88 3.45 -15.03
N VAL A 274 -14.32 4.11 -13.94
CA VAL A 274 -15.59 3.79 -13.28
C VAL A 274 -16.78 4.16 -14.17
N ASP A 275 -16.81 5.36 -14.75
CA ASP A 275 -17.83 5.78 -15.73
C ASP A 275 -17.96 4.74 -16.86
N TYR A 276 -16.82 4.28 -17.39
CA TYR A 276 -16.78 3.27 -18.45
C TYR A 276 -17.39 1.95 -17.98
N LEU A 277 -16.92 1.38 -16.87
CA LEU A 277 -17.44 0.11 -16.33
C LEU A 277 -18.93 0.18 -16.07
N ALA A 278 -19.39 1.27 -15.44
CA ALA A 278 -20.79 1.41 -15.07
C ALA A 278 -21.71 1.77 -16.25
N GLY A 279 -21.15 2.27 -17.35
CA GLY A 279 -21.86 2.47 -18.61
C GLY A 279 -21.99 1.20 -19.46
N ARG A 280 -21.30 0.11 -19.10
CA ARG A 280 -21.31 -1.11 -19.91
C ARG A 280 -22.62 -1.90 -19.77
N PRO A 281 -23.17 -2.45 -20.87
CA PRO A 281 -24.39 -3.25 -20.83
C PRO A 281 -24.23 -4.60 -20.11
N ASP A 282 -22.98 -5.08 -20.00
CA ASP A 282 -22.61 -6.32 -19.30
C ASP A 282 -22.17 -6.11 -17.84
N TRP A 283 -22.36 -4.90 -17.29
CA TRP A 283 -22.32 -4.69 -15.84
C TRP A 283 -23.68 -5.03 -15.19
N ASP A 284 -23.64 -5.62 -13.99
CA ASP A 284 -24.83 -6.03 -13.23
C ASP A 284 -25.67 -4.88 -12.66
N GLY A 285 -25.14 -3.65 -12.66
CA GLY A 285 -25.80 -2.47 -12.12
C GLY A 285 -25.85 -2.43 -10.59
N ARG A 286 -25.17 -3.34 -9.90
CA ARG A 286 -25.28 -3.57 -8.46
C ARG A 286 -23.93 -3.60 -7.75
N THR A 287 -22.93 -4.27 -8.32
CA THR A 287 -21.62 -4.44 -7.70
C THR A 287 -20.57 -3.78 -8.57
N LEU A 288 -19.96 -2.74 -8.03
CA LEU A 288 -18.75 -2.12 -8.56
C LEU A 288 -17.76 -1.97 -7.40
N LEU A 289 -16.69 -2.77 -7.48
CA LEU A 289 -15.60 -2.81 -6.52
C LEU A 289 -14.39 -2.05 -7.10
N VAL A 290 -13.84 -1.12 -6.33
CA VAL A 290 -12.52 -0.54 -6.59
C VAL A 290 -11.50 -1.11 -5.59
N THR A 291 -10.32 -1.49 -6.08
CA THR A 291 -9.27 -2.07 -5.24
C THR A 291 -7.89 -1.55 -5.59
N GLY A 292 -7.01 -1.52 -4.59
CA GLY A 292 -5.60 -1.20 -4.80
C GLY A 292 -4.75 -1.20 -3.53
N THR A 293 -3.44 -1.26 -3.74
CA THR A 293 -2.43 -1.27 -2.67
C THR A 293 -1.59 0.01 -2.71
N SER A 294 -1.25 0.60 -1.57
CA SER A 294 -0.40 1.80 -1.50
C SER A 294 -0.99 2.96 -2.33
N MET A 295 -0.31 3.48 -3.36
CA MET A 295 -0.87 4.48 -4.28
C MET A 295 -2.13 3.99 -5.02
N GLY A 296 -2.29 2.69 -5.26
CA GLY A 296 -3.53 2.12 -5.77
C GLY A 296 -4.68 2.29 -4.78
N GLY A 297 -4.38 2.15 -3.48
CA GLY A 297 -5.32 2.43 -2.40
C GLY A 297 -5.64 3.93 -2.27
N GLN A 298 -4.66 4.81 -2.50
CA GLN A 298 -4.86 6.26 -2.58
C GLN A 298 -5.86 6.62 -3.68
N GLN A 299 -5.64 6.11 -4.90
CA GLN A 299 -6.54 6.32 -6.02
C GLN A 299 -7.93 5.75 -5.73
N SER A 300 -8.01 4.57 -5.11
CA SER A 300 -9.27 3.92 -4.74
C SER A 300 -10.09 4.76 -3.75
N LEU A 301 -9.47 5.30 -2.71
CA LEU A 301 -10.14 6.19 -1.76
C LEU A 301 -10.57 7.51 -2.41
N ALA A 302 -9.72 8.09 -3.25
CA ALA A 302 -10.05 9.32 -3.97
C ALA A 302 -11.26 9.11 -4.89
N VAL A 303 -11.23 8.10 -5.77
CA VAL A 303 -12.32 7.84 -6.71
C VAL A 303 -13.60 7.40 -6.00
N ALA A 304 -13.51 6.64 -4.89
CA ALA A 304 -14.66 6.28 -4.07
C ALA A 304 -15.35 7.49 -3.41
N GLY A 305 -14.61 8.55 -3.10
CA GLY A 305 -15.18 9.80 -2.60
C GLY A 305 -15.75 10.68 -3.69
N LEU A 306 -15.40 10.45 -4.96
CA LEU A 306 -15.85 11.25 -6.10
C LEU A 306 -17.02 10.61 -6.87
N HIS A 307 -17.06 9.29 -6.96
CA HIS A 307 -17.95 8.58 -7.88
C HIS A 307 -19.06 7.80 -7.15
N PRO A 308 -20.35 8.15 -7.37
CA PRO A 308 -21.45 7.62 -6.56
C PRO A 308 -21.84 6.16 -6.86
N GLN A 309 -21.43 5.61 -8.00
CA GLN A 309 -21.77 4.23 -8.39
C GLN A 309 -20.81 3.18 -7.80
N ILE A 310 -19.73 3.59 -7.11
CA ILE A 310 -18.86 2.66 -6.42
C ILE A 310 -19.60 2.12 -5.20
N THR A 311 -19.67 0.79 -5.10
CA THR A 311 -20.42 0.11 -4.03
C THR A 311 -19.49 -0.48 -2.97
N HIS A 312 -18.28 -0.87 -3.37
CA HIS A 312 -17.31 -1.53 -2.51
C HIS A 312 -15.91 -0.97 -2.74
N VAL A 313 -15.14 -0.88 -1.66
CA VAL A 313 -13.73 -0.49 -1.66
C VAL A 313 -12.95 -1.52 -0.86
N ILE A 314 -11.89 -2.09 -1.43
CA ILE A 314 -10.95 -2.96 -0.72
C ILE A 314 -9.55 -2.39 -0.94
N VAL A 315 -8.90 -1.92 0.13
CA VAL A 315 -7.57 -1.29 0.00
C VAL A 315 -6.57 -1.85 0.99
N HIS A 316 -5.35 -2.07 0.51
CA HIS A 316 -4.21 -2.51 1.31
C HIS A 316 -3.25 -1.35 1.54
N VAL A 317 -2.99 -0.99 2.80
CA VAL A 317 -2.01 0.03 3.20
C VAL A 317 -2.08 1.30 2.32
N PRO A 318 -3.28 1.93 2.17
CA PRO A 318 -3.46 3.02 1.20
C PRO A 318 -2.56 4.22 1.52
N ALA A 319 -1.96 4.79 0.48
CA ALA A 319 -1.07 5.94 0.59
C ALA A 319 -1.83 7.28 0.57
N GLY A 320 -1.10 8.39 0.72
CA GLY A 320 -1.62 9.74 0.49
C GLY A 320 -2.68 10.20 1.50
N ALA A 321 -2.56 9.76 2.76
CA ALA A 321 -3.45 10.17 3.84
C ALA A 321 -2.74 11.09 4.83
N ASP A 322 -3.39 12.20 5.18
CA ASP A 322 -2.92 13.21 6.14
C ASP A 322 -1.64 13.90 5.63
N ALA A 323 -1.71 14.48 4.43
CA ALA A 323 -0.56 14.99 3.68
C ALA A 323 0.27 16.04 4.43
N ASN A 324 -0.35 16.78 5.35
CA ASN A 324 0.32 17.79 6.18
C ASN A 324 0.85 17.23 7.52
N ALA A 325 0.77 15.92 7.76
CA ALA A 325 1.19 15.23 8.99
C ALA A 325 2.55 15.71 9.55
N ALA A 326 3.56 15.82 8.68
CA ALA A 326 4.92 16.22 9.05
C ALA A 326 5.05 17.64 9.62
N LEU A 327 4.14 18.54 9.25
CA LEU A 327 4.09 19.90 9.82
C LEU A 327 3.47 19.92 11.21
N HIS A 328 2.82 18.82 11.62
CA HIS A 328 2.05 18.68 12.86
C HIS A 328 2.54 17.51 13.74
N GLY A 329 3.82 17.15 13.62
CA GLY A 329 4.44 16.17 14.51
C GLY A 329 4.01 14.72 14.27
N ARG A 330 3.53 14.37 13.07
CA ARG A 330 3.33 12.98 12.62
C ARG A 330 4.31 12.66 11.49
N SER A 331 4.69 11.41 11.31
CA SER A 331 5.59 11.03 10.21
C SER A 331 5.01 11.38 8.83
N GLU A 332 5.90 11.77 7.94
CA GLU A 332 5.60 11.96 6.52
C GLU A 332 5.32 10.62 5.85
N GLY A 333 4.45 10.62 4.84
CA GLY A 333 4.17 9.47 4.00
C GLY A 333 4.23 9.82 2.52
N TYR A 334 4.18 8.78 1.70
CA TYR A 334 3.98 8.92 0.26
C TYR A 334 2.74 9.82 -0.02
N PRO A 335 2.80 10.77 -0.97
CA PRO A 335 3.77 10.90 -2.07
C PRO A 335 5.01 11.77 -1.78
N ASN A 336 5.37 11.99 -0.51
CA ASN A 336 6.52 12.79 -0.08
C ASN A 336 6.45 14.24 -0.60
N TRP A 337 5.38 14.94 -0.23
CA TRP A 337 5.19 16.34 -0.59
C TRP A 337 6.32 17.20 0.01
N ASP A 338 6.85 18.15 -0.75
CA ASP A 338 7.88 19.06 -0.25
C ASP A 338 7.30 19.99 0.83
N ARG A 339 7.44 19.56 2.09
CA ARG A 339 6.97 20.29 3.27
C ARG A 339 7.66 21.63 3.51
N THR A 340 8.80 21.88 2.85
CA THR A 340 9.48 23.17 2.95
C THR A 340 8.83 24.25 2.09
N ASN A 341 7.96 23.86 1.16
CA ASN A 341 7.24 24.76 0.28
C ASN A 341 5.75 24.87 0.69
N PRO A 342 5.31 26.02 1.25
CA PRO A 342 3.92 26.21 1.68
C PRO A 342 2.90 26.00 0.55
N LYS A 343 3.23 26.39 -0.68
CA LYS A 343 2.33 26.26 -1.84
C LYS A 343 2.11 24.80 -2.23
N VAL A 344 3.15 23.96 -2.09
CA VAL A 344 3.02 22.51 -2.29
C VAL A 344 2.13 21.92 -1.21
N MET A 345 2.27 22.34 0.05
CA MET A 345 1.43 21.86 1.15
C MET A 345 -0.01 22.35 1.10
N GLU A 346 -0.28 23.52 0.51
CA GLU A 346 -1.64 23.95 0.17
C GLU A 346 -2.24 23.10 -0.96
N THR A 347 -1.44 22.79 -1.98
CA THR A 347 -1.85 21.95 -3.12
C THR A 347 -2.13 20.51 -2.69
N ALA A 348 -1.29 19.94 -1.82
CA ALA A 348 -1.40 18.57 -1.33
C ALA A 348 -2.78 18.26 -0.72
N ARG A 349 -3.41 19.24 -0.07
CA ARG A 349 -4.74 19.11 0.53
C ARG A 349 -5.85 18.77 -0.47
N TYR A 350 -5.69 19.09 -1.76
CA TYR A 350 -6.66 18.71 -2.80
C TYR A 350 -6.54 17.25 -3.24
N PHE A 351 -5.43 16.59 -2.91
CA PHE A 351 -5.11 15.21 -3.28
C PHE A 351 -4.95 14.28 -2.06
N ASP A 352 -5.29 14.79 -0.87
CA ASP A 352 -5.23 14.06 0.39
C ASP A 352 -6.50 13.21 0.57
N THR A 353 -6.31 11.89 0.72
CA THR A 353 -7.41 10.91 0.86
C THR A 353 -8.34 11.21 2.03
N VAL A 354 -7.87 11.88 3.09
CA VAL A 354 -8.72 12.27 4.24
C VAL A 354 -9.83 13.23 3.81
N ASN A 355 -9.65 14.01 2.74
CA ASN A 355 -10.61 14.98 2.27
C ASN A 355 -11.69 14.38 1.35
N PHE A 356 -11.40 13.21 0.75
CA PHE A 356 -12.36 12.41 -0.02
C PHE A 356 -13.18 11.47 0.87
N ALA A 357 -12.58 10.96 1.95
CA ALA A 357 -13.19 9.95 2.83
C ALA A 357 -14.62 10.26 3.31
N PRO A 358 -14.99 11.50 3.71
CA PRO A 358 -16.36 11.85 4.12
C PRO A 358 -17.44 11.56 3.08
N HIS A 359 -17.05 11.51 1.80
CA HIS A 359 -17.96 11.25 0.68
C HIS A 359 -18.05 9.77 0.29
N ILE A 360 -17.16 8.92 0.81
CA ILE A 360 -17.19 7.47 0.56
C ILE A 360 -18.41 6.87 1.24
N LYS A 361 -19.42 6.48 0.45
CA LYS A 361 -20.61 5.74 0.91
C LYS A 361 -20.49 4.23 0.72
N ALA A 362 -19.54 3.81 -0.13
CA ALA A 362 -19.24 2.41 -0.41
C ALA A 362 -18.85 1.64 0.86
N ARG A 363 -19.20 0.34 0.90
CA ARG A 363 -18.72 -0.55 1.95
C ARG A 363 -17.21 -0.75 1.80
N SER A 364 -16.45 -0.47 2.85
CA SER A 364 -14.99 -0.32 2.76
C SER A 364 -14.23 -1.30 3.66
N LEU A 365 -13.32 -2.08 3.10
CA LEU A 365 -12.32 -2.86 3.84
C LEU A 365 -10.96 -2.15 3.70
N VAL A 366 -10.38 -1.71 4.82
CA VAL A 366 -9.13 -0.95 4.84
C VAL A 366 -8.12 -1.64 5.74
N SER A 367 -6.95 -2.00 5.22
CA SER A 367 -5.86 -2.48 6.07
C SER A 367 -4.77 -1.44 6.27
N LEU A 368 -4.01 -1.58 7.36
CA LEU A 368 -2.86 -0.74 7.68
C LEU A 368 -1.82 -1.50 8.51
N GLY A 369 -0.55 -1.34 8.16
CA GLY A 369 0.58 -1.86 8.92
C GLY A 369 0.97 -0.90 10.04
N PHE A 370 1.11 -1.39 11.26
CA PHE A 370 1.47 -0.51 12.40
C PHE A 370 2.93 -0.06 12.33
N LEU A 371 3.79 -0.78 11.60
CA LEU A 371 5.19 -0.45 11.35
C LEU A 371 5.41 0.26 10.01
N ASP A 372 4.33 0.58 9.29
CA ASP A 372 4.41 1.18 7.97
C ASP A 372 4.92 2.62 8.06
N ARG A 373 6.11 2.86 7.51
CA ARG A 373 6.74 4.19 7.39
C ARG A 373 6.65 4.78 5.99
N VAL A 374 6.11 4.02 5.02
CA VAL A 374 5.85 4.51 3.67
C VAL A 374 4.46 5.16 3.62
N CYS A 375 3.49 4.50 4.24
CA CYS A 375 2.12 4.97 4.41
C CYS A 375 1.78 4.97 5.91
N PRO A 376 2.17 6.02 6.67
CA PRO A 376 2.02 6.02 8.11
C PRO A 376 0.60 5.71 8.59
N PRO A 377 0.41 4.76 9.53
CA PRO A 377 -0.91 4.29 9.94
C PRO A 377 -1.76 5.36 10.58
N ALA A 378 -1.17 6.42 11.16
CA ALA A 378 -1.91 7.54 11.72
C ALA A 378 -2.78 8.25 10.65
N GLY A 379 -2.25 8.43 9.44
CA GLY A 379 -2.98 8.99 8.32
C GLY A 379 -4.08 8.04 7.82
N ILE A 380 -3.77 6.75 7.69
CA ILE A 380 -4.74 5.75 7.23
C ILE A 380 -5.91 5.63 8.22
N TRP A 381 -5.65 5.60 9.52
CA TRP A 381 -6.69 5.65 10.55
C TRP A 381 -7.54 6.91 10.43
N THR A 382 -6.92 8.07 10.20
CA THR A 382 -7.64 9.33 10.00
C THR A 382 -8.59 9.26 8.81
N ALA A 383 -8.13 8.76 7.65
CA ALA A 383 -9.00 8.55 6.49
C ALA A 383 -10.11 7.55 6.78
N PHE A 384 -9.79 6.39 7.39
CA PHE A 384 -10.76 5.38 7.79
C PHE A 384 -11.85 5.95 8.72
N ASN A 385 -11.47 6.73 9.73
CA ASN A 385 -12.40 7.33 10.69
C ASN A 385 -13.40 8.26 10.01
N LEU A 386 -13.01 8.91 8.91
CA LEU A 386 -13.85 9.81 8.13
C LEU A 386 -14.73 9.13 7.09
N ILE A 387 -14.49 7.86 6.72
CA ILE A 387 -15.36 7.12 5.80
C ILE A 387 -16.79 7.12 6.34
N ALA A 388 -17.75 7.57 5.53
CA ALA A 388 -19.15 7.71 5.93
C ALA A 388 -19.98 6.43 5.73
N GLY A 389 -19.58 5.57 4.79
CA GLY A 389 -20.20 4.27 4.54
C GLY A 389 -19.84 3.20 5.59
N PRO A 390 -20.46 2.00 5.51
CA PRO A 390 -20.06 0.86 6.31
C PRO A 390 -18.57 0.55 6.09
N LYS A 391 -17.84 0.28 7.17
CA LYS A 391 -16.39 0.15 7.11
C LYS A 391 -15.86 -0.87 8.09
N GLU A 392 -14.86 -1.62 7.64
CA GLU A 392 -14.12 -2.60 8.40
C GLU A 392 -12.63 -2.32 8.25
N VAL A 393 -11.90 -2.39 9.37
CA VAL A 393 -10.45 -2.20 9.40
C VAL A 393 -9.75 -3.53 9.67
N VAL A 394 -8.66 -3.77 8.95
CA VAL A 394 -7.75 -4.90 9.19
C VAL A 394 -6.42 -4.35 9.74
N PRO A 395 -6.28 -4.22 11.07
CA PRO A 395 -5.03 -3.77 11.67
C PRO A 395 -3.98 -4.88 11.60
N LEU A 396 -2.82 -4.59 10.99
CA LEU A 396 -1.70 -5.50 10.87
C LEU A 396 -0.58 -5.04 11.82
N VAL A 397 -0.67 -5.48 13.08
CA VAL A 397 0.17 -4.98 14.19
C VAL A 397 1.66 -5.20 13.97
N GLU A 398 2.03 -6.29 13.32
CA GLU A 398 3.42 -6.67 13.06
C GLU A 398 3.90 -6.31 11.64
N ALA A 399 3.03 -5.77 10.79
CA ALA A 399 3.36 -5.48 9.41
C ALA A 399 3.92 -4.07 9.23
N ALA A 400 4.93 -3.96 8.36
CA ALA A 400 5.41 -2.71 7.78
C ALA A 400 4.64 -2.41 6.48
N HIS A 401 5.25 -1.72 5.51
CA HIS A 401 4.63 -1.58 4.19
C HIS A 401 4.54 -2.96 3.49
N ASN A 402 3.64 -3.10 2.51
CA ASN A 402 3.33 -4.39 1.87
C ASN A 402 4.57 -5.13 1.31
N HIS A 403 5.51 -4.41 0.70
CA HIS A 403 6.74 -5.00 0.12
C HIS A 403 7.84 -5.27 1.16
N GLN A 404 7.64 -4.80 2.39
CA GLN A 404 8.56 -4.97 3.53
C GLN A 404 8.05 -6.03 4.52
N SER A 405 6.82 -6.52 4.30
CA SER A 405 6.14 -7.44 5.21
C SER A 405 6.13 -8.85 4.65
N THR A 406 6.21 -9.85 5.52
CA THR A 406 6.09 -11.26 5.14
C THR A 406 4.64 -11.59 4.73
N PRO A 407 4.41 -12.71 4.02
CA PRO A 407 3.07 -13.22 3.76
C PRO A 407 2.26 -13.43 5.06
N GLU A 408 2.90 -13.91 6.13
CA GLU A 408 2.27 -14.13 7.43
C GLU A 408 1.76 -12.84 8.04
N GLN A 409 2.56 -11.78 8.00
CA GLN A 409 2.20 -10.45 8.52
C GLN A 409 1.03 -9.81 7.76
N GLN A 410 0.81 -10.20 6.50
CA GLN A 410 -0.27 -9.69 5.66
C GLN A 410 -1.48 -10.64 5.56
N ARG A 411 -1.39 -11.84 6.15
CA ARG A 411 -2.34 -12.94 5.97
C ARG A 411 -3.78 -12.53 6.29
N ALA A 412 -3.98 -11.83 7.41
CA ALA A 412 -5.30 -11.37 7.82
C ALA A 412 -5.99 -10.50 6.75
N TYR A 413 -5.24 -9.66 6.04
CA TYR A 413 -5.78 -8.86 4.94
C TYR A 413 -6.11 -9.72 3.73
N TYR A 414 -5.21 -10.59 3.28
CA TYR A 414 -5.45 -11.43 2.11
C TYR A 414 -6.62 -12.40 2.32
N ASP A 415 -6.73 -12.99 3.51
CA ASP A 415 -7.85 -13.88 3.83
C ASP A 415 -9.19 -13.11 3.85
N ARG A 416 -9.24 -11.94 4.49
CA ARG A 416 -10.48 -11.15 4.57
C ARG A 416 -10.87 -10.52 3.23
N SER A 417 -9.92 -9.99 2.47
CA SER A 417 -10.17 -9.44 1.12
C SER A 417 -10.63 -10.52 0.14
N LYS A 418 -10.01 -11.71 0.18
CA LYS A 418 -10.46 -12.85 -0.61
C LYS A 418 -11.89 -13.26 -0.26
N ALA A 419 -12.21 -13.37 1.03
CA ALA A 419 -13.57 -13.69 1.46
C ALA A 419 -14.60 -12.67 0.92
N TRP A 420 -14.25 -11.37 0.91
CA TRP A 420 -15.09 -10.34 0.32
C TRP A 420 -15.27 -10.53 -1.18
N MET A 421 -14.18 -10.70 -1.93
CA MET A 421 -14.25 -10.88 -3.39
C MET A 421 -15.02 -12.17 -3.77
N ASP A 422 -14.82 -13.27 -3.04
CA ASP A 422 -15.53 -14.54 -3.26
C ASP A 422 -17.05 -14.43 -2.99
N ALA A 423 -17.47 -13.57 -2.06
CA ALA A 423 -18.88 -13.29 -1.80
C ALA A 423 -19.47 -12.36 -2.88
N LEU A 424 -18.78 -11.26 -3.17
CA LEU A 424 -19.24 -10.24 -4.12
C LEU A 424 -19.39 -10.79 -5.55
N VAL A 425 -18.46 -11.66 -5.99
CA VAL A 425 -18.55 -12.27 -7.33
C VAL A 425 -19.78 -13.17 -7.49
N LYS A 426 -20.32 -13.68 -6.38
CA LYS A 426 -21.55 -14.49 -6.30
C LYS A 426 -22.80 -13.64 -6.03
N GLY A 427 -22.68 -12.31 -6.00
CA GLY A 427 -23.77 -11.40 -5.68
C GLY A 427 -24.21 -11.42 -4.21
N GLN A 428 -23.30 -11.81 -3.30
CA GLN A 428 -23.52 -11.86 -1.86
C GLN A 428 -22.84 -10.68 -1.17
N GLU A 429 -23.40 -10.25 -0.04
CA GLU A 429 -22.79 -9.24 0.83
C GLU A 429 -21.72 -9.89 1.72
N PRO A 430 -20.53 -9.28 1.87
CA PRO A 430 -19.41 -9.84 2.63
C PRO A 430 -19.36 -9.51 4.13
#